data_AF-A0A7K3XNM8-F1
#
_entry.id   AF-A0A7K3XNM8-F1
#
_cell.length_a   1.000
_cell.length_b   1.000
_cell.length_c   1.000
_cell.angle_alpha   90.00
_cell.angle_beta   90.00
_cell.angle_gamma   90.00
#
_symmetry.space_group_name_H-M   'P 1'
#
loop_
_entity.id
_entity.type
_entity.pdbx_description
1 polymer ?
#
loop_
_entity_poly.entity_id
_entity_poly.type
_entity_poly.pdbx_seq_one_letter_code
_entity_poly.pdbx_strand_id
1 'polypeptide(L)'
;MKNEYIWMDQGIQTMRMLLVPHKENWQKSNIVRMAEEFMTPAQIIYQGIHGGLLPKSGSFLAVDTQNVIVTAIKQSENGEDIIVRCVETFGVQTSATIDLKFAKRKWTGNFRPREIKTLRINQNKGTIKEVNLLEE
;
A
#
# COMPACT_ATOMS: atom_id res chain seq x y z
N MET A 1 -1.84 50.52 -6.08
CA MET A 1 -2.05 49.10 -5.74
C MET A 1 -1.04 48.26 -6.50
N LYS A 2 0.21 48.12 -6.01
CA LYS A 2 1.28 47.52 -6.81
C LYS A 2 2.32 46.78 -5.95
N ASN A 3 1.85 46.03 -4.94
CA ASN A 3 2.63 45.03 -4.18
C ASN A 3 1.66 44.20 -3.33
N GLU A 4 0.79 43.42 -3.98
CA GLU A 4 0.07 42.35 -3.27
C GLU A 4 0.96 41.11 -3.24
N TYR A 5 1.35 40.69 -2.05
CA TYR A 5 2.08 39.45 -1.82
C TYR A 5 1.09 38.28 -1.84
N ILE A 6 0.73 37.84 -3.05
CA ILE A 6 -0.32 36.84 -3.30
C ILE A 6 0.05 35.38 -2.93
N TRP A 7 1.24 35.14 -2.36
CA TRP A 7 1.75 33.81 -1.99
C TRP A 7 2.10 33.68 -0.50
N MET A 8 1.37 34.35 0.40
CA MET A 8 1.65 34.35 1.85
C MET A 8 0.77 33.40 2.68
N ASP A 9 0.15 32.38 2.06
CA ASP A 9 -0.75 31.40 2.71
C ASP A 9 -1.79 32.04 3.66
N GLN A 10 -2.26 33.23 3.29
CA GLN A 10 -3.22 34.00 4.08
C GLN A 10 -4.59 33.29 4.08
N GLY A 11 -5.26 33.30 5.23
CA GLY A 11 -6.58 32.69 5.39
C GLY A 11 -6.57 31.45 6.28
N ILE A 12 -7.65 30.70 6.25
CA ILE A 12 -7.82 29.51 7.11
C ILE A 12 -6.99 28.36 6.56
N GLN A 13 -6.13 27.83 7.43
CA GLN A 13 -5.35 26.62 7.17
C GLN A 13 -5.86 25.49 8.06
N THR A 14 -6.07 24.32 7.48
CA THR A 14 -6.43 23.10 8.21
C THR A 14 -5.29 22.10 8.09
N MET A 15 -4.72 21.68 9.21
CA MET A 15 -3.65 20.70 9.26
C MET A 15 -4.03 19.52 10.15
N ARG A 16 -3.53 18.33 9.79
CA ARG A 16 -3.62 17.14 10.63
C ARG A 16 -2.21 16.78 11.09
N MET A 17 -2.05 16.54 12.38
CA MET A 17 -0.78 16.11 12.97
C MET A 17 -1.04 14.93 13.92
N LEU A 18 -0.12 13.97 13.92
CA LEU A 18 -0.15 12.82 14.82
C LEU A 18 1.19 12.72 15.55
N LEU A 19 1.16 12.85 16.88
CA LEU A 19 2.32 12.57 17.74
C LEU A 19 2.18 11.15 18.29
N VAL A 20 3.21 10.33 18.08
CA VAL A 20 3.23 8.91 18.47
C VAL A 20 4.35 8.67 19.48
N PRO A 21 4.10 8.87 20.79
CA PRO A 21 5.05 8.47 21.82
C PRO A 21 5.24 6.96 21.78
N HIS A 22 6.48 6.50 21.73
CA HIS A 22 6.81 5.08 21.72
C HIS A 22 8.08 4.83 22.52
N LYS A 23 8.12 3.68 23.22
CA LYS A 23 9.22 3.30 24.11
C LYS A 23 10.38 2.66 23.35
N GLU A 24 10.05 1.88 22.32
CA GLU A 24 11.02 1.17 21.49
C GLU A 24 11.55 2.06 20.35
N ASN A 25 12.27 1.48 19.39
CA ASN A 25 12.60 2.19 18.16
C ASN A 25 11.38 2.29 17.21
N TRP A 26 11.54 3.08 16.15
CA TRP A 26 10.48 3.32 15.17
C TRP A 26 10.08 2.06 14.40
N GLN A 27 11.00 1.10 14.20
CA GLN A 27 10.70 -0.19 13.54
C GLN A 27 9.73 -1.03 14.37
N LYS A 28 10.09 -1.32 15.63
CA LYS A 28 9.26 -2.10 16.55
C LYS A 28 7.93 -1.42 16.87
N SER A 29 7.89 -0.09 16.77
CA SER A 29 6.68 0.71 16.99
C SER A 29 5.84 0.88 15.72
N ASN A 30 6.26 0.27 14.60
CA ASN A 30 5.56 0.26 13.31
C ASN A 30 5.15 1.66 12.82
N ILE A 31 6.02 2.65 13.03
CA ILE A 31 5.73 4.07 12.77
C ILE A 31 5.40 4.32 11.29
N VAL A 32 6.05 3.60 10.37
CA VAL A 32 5.80 3.74 8.93
C VAL A 32 4.35 3.34 8.59
N ARG A 33 3.88 2.20 9.12
CA ARG A 33 2.50 1.76 8.91
C ARG A 33 1.48 2.74 9.50
N MET A 34 1.76 3.27 10.69
CA MET A 34 0.89 4.26 11.33
C MET A 34 0.79 5.56 10.51
N ALA A 35 1.91 5.99 9.91
CA ALA A 35 1.93 7.12 9.00
C ALA A 35 1.07 6.85 7.73
N GLU A 36 1.18 5.67 7.13
CA GLU A 36 0.35 5.26 5.98
C GLU A 36 -1.15 5.28 6.30
N GLU A 37 -1.53 4.73 7.46
CA GLU A 37 -2.93 4.70 7.92
C GLU A 37 -3.46 6.11 8.26
N PHE A 38 -2.59 7.01 8.75
CA PHE A 38 -2.94 8.41 9.01
C PHE A 38 -3.16 9.21 7.72
N MET A 39 -2.30 8.98 6.72
CA MET A 39 -2.40 9.63 5.41
C MET A 39 -3.60 9.13 4.60
N THR A 40 -3.95 7.84 4.75
CA THR A 40 -5.00 7.18 3.97
C THR A 40 -6.17 6.72 4.86
N PRO A 41 -7.09 7.63 5.23
CA PRO A 41 -8.23 7.26 6.07
C PRO A 41 -9.18 6.29 5.36
N ALA A 42 -9.75 5.37 6.13
CA ALA A 42 -10.74 4.42 5.63
C ALA A 42 -11.93 5.15 4.98
N GLN A 43 -12.29 4.72 3.78
CA GLN A 43 -13.45 5.24 3.07
C GLN A 43 -14.72 4.56 3.59
N ILE A 44 -15.70 5.35 4.01
CA ILE A 44 -16.99 4.87 4.49
C ILE A 44 -18.01 5.12 3.39
N ILE A 45 -18.56 4.06 2.82
CA ILE A 45 -19.57 4.12 1.76
C ILE A 45 -20.82 3.44 2.29
N TYR A 46 -21.94 4.16 2.30
CA TYR A 46 -23.23 3.59 2.66
C TYR A 46 -23.71 2.64 1.57
N GLN A 47 -24.27 1.49 1.96
CA GLN A 47 -24.86 0.53 1.04
C GLN A 47 -26.20 0.03 1.56
N GLY A 48 -27.19 -0.05 0.66
CA GLY A 48 -28.52 -0.58 0.96
C GLY A 48 -28.53 -2.11 1.14
N ILE A 49 -29.68 -2.67 1.53
CA ILE A 49 -29.84 -4.12 1.66
C ILE A 49 -29.99 -4.73 0.27
N HIS A 50 -29.09 -5.65 -0.09
CA HIS A 50 -29.16 -6.39 -1.34
C HIS A 50 -28.50 -7.78 -1.19
N GLY A 51 -28.81 -8.69 -2.10
CA GLY A 51 -28.03 -9.92 -2.27
C GLY A 51 -26.66 -9.62 -2.89
N GLY A 52 -25.66 -10.49 -2.69
CA GLY A 52 -24.33 -10.30 -3.27
C GLY A 52 -23.48 -11.56 -3.17
N LEU A 53 -22.48 -11.64 -4.06
CA LEU A 53 -21.53 -12.77 -4.09
C LEU A 53 -20.34 -12.59 -3.14
N LEU A 54 -20.07 -11.35 -2.70
CA LEU A 54 -18.96 -11.04 -1.82
C LEU A 54 -19.35 -11.17 -0.34
N PRO A 55 -18.40 -11.59 0.52
CA PRO A 55 -18.66 -11.67 1.95
C PRO A 55 -18.83 -10.28 2.57
N LYS A 56 -19.55 -10.21 3.69
CA LYS A 56 -19.74 -8.96 4.47
C LYS A 56 -18.43 -8.38 5.01
N SER A 57 -17.42 -9.22 5.18
CA SER A 57 -16.08 -8.84 5.63
C SER A 57 -15.04 -9.70 4.92
N GLY A 58 -13.93 -9.08 4.52
CA GLY A 58 -12.83 -9.81 3.89
C GLY A 58 -11.60 -8.93 3.74
N SER A 59 -10.52 -9.54 3.29
CA SER A 59 -9.34 -8.81 2.82
C SER A 59 -9.14 -9.11 1.34
N PHE A 60 -8.72 -8.11 0.58
CA PHE A 60 -8.34 -8.31 -0.82
C PHE A 60 -6.93 -8.91 -0.93
N LEU A 61 -6.03 -8.50 -0.03
CA LEU A 61 -4.63 -8.91 0.05
C LEU A 61 -4.19 -9.00 1.52
N ALA A 62 -3.19 -9.82 1.83
CA ALA A 62 -2.46 -9.79 3.10
C ALA A 62 -0.95 -9.96 2.90
N VAL A 63 -0.16 -9.37 3.79
CA VAL A 63 1.30 -9.58 3.89
C VAL A 63 1.58 -10.11 5.30
N ASP A 64 2.44 -11.12 5.41
CA ASP A 64 2.74 -11.80 6.68
C ASP A 64 3.80 -11.11 7.54
N THR A 65 4.49 -10.10 7.00
CA THR A 65 5.49 -9.28 7.69
C THR A 65 5.03 -7.84 7.87
N GLN A 66 5.54 -7.18 8.91
CA GLN A 66 5.16 -5.81 9.24
C GLN A 66 5.92 -4.76 8.40
N ASN A 67 7.12 -5.11 7.94
CA ASN A 67 8.04 -4.18 7.29
C ASN A 67 7.97 -4.19 5.77
N VAL A 68 7.12 -5.03 5.18
CA VAL A 68 6.79 -4.98 3.74
C VAL A 68 5.41 -4.34 3.59
N ILE A 69 5.38 -3.16 2.96
CA ILE A 69 4.15 -2.40 2.72
C ILE A 69 3.81 -2.47 1.23
N VAL A 70 2.56 -2.79 0.91
CA VAL A 70 2.01 -2.67 -0.46
C VAL A 70 1.63 -1.21 -0.69
N THR A 71 2.29 -0.56 -1.63
CA THR A 71 2.09 0.86 -1.94
C THR A 71 1.22 1.08 -3.17
N ALA A 72 1.09 0.08 -4.05
CA ALA A 72 0.20 0.14 -5.20
C ALA A 72 -0.38 -1.22 -5.56
N ILE A 73 -1.66 -1.22 -5.92
CA ILE A 73 -2.33 -2.30 -6.64
C ILE A 73 -3.07 -1.64 -7.80
N LYS A 74 -2.69 -1.95 -9.04
CA LYS A 74 -3.29 -1.35 -10.23
C LYS A 74 -3.30 -2.33 -11.40
N GLN A 75 -4.04 -2.01 -12.45
CA GLN A 75 -3.91 -2.69 -13.74
C GLN A 75 -2.56 -2.32 -14.39
N SER A 76 -1.99 -3.26 -15.14
CA SER A 76 -0.78 -3.04 -15.94
C SER A 76 -1.02 -1.98 -17.01
N GLU A 77 0.00 -1.23 -17.38
CA GLU A 77 -0.09 -0.22 -18.45
C GLU A 77 -0.48 -0.87 -19.79
N ASN A 78 0.02 -2.08 -20.03
CA ASN A 78 -0.22 -2.85 -21.25
C ASN A 78 -0.93 -4.17 -20.92
N GLY A 79 -2.26 -4.16 -20.97
CA GLY A 79 -3.13 -5.34 -20.86
C GLY A 79 -3.93 -5.39 -19.56
N GLU A 80 -4.31 -6.60 -19.17
CA GLU A 80 -5.22 -6.87 -18.03
C GLU A 80 -4.50 -7.52 -16.84
N ASP A 81 -3.17 -7.53 -16.86
CA ASP A 81 -2.41 -8.02 -15.72
C ASP A 81 -2.56 -7.04 -14.54
N ILE A 82 -2.40 -7.55 -13.32
CA ILE A 82 -2.40 -6.74 -12.11
C ILE A 82 -0.97 -6.50 -11.67
N ILE A 83 -0.66 -5.28 -11.29
CA ILE A 83 0.62 -4.85 -10.75
C ILE A 83 0.45 -4.62 -9.25
N VAL A 84 1.29 -5.28 -8.46
CA VAL A 84 1.38 -5.09 -7.02
C VAL A 84 2.78 -4.59 -6.71
N ARG A 85 2.89 -3.39 -6.15
CA ARG A 85 4.17 -2.79 -5.75
C ARG A 85 4.30 -2.78 -4.24
N CYS A 86 5.44 -3.24 -3.77
CA CYS A 86 5.77 -3.35 -2.36
C CYS A 86 7.08 -2.64 -2.06
N VAL A 87 7.26 -2.22 -0.81
CA VAL A 87 8.52 -1.66 -0.32
C VAL A 87 8.88 -2.25 1.04
N GLU A 88 10.16 -2.59 1.22
CA GLU A 88 10.73 -2.92 2.53
C GLU A 88 11.08 -1.62 3.27
N THR A 89 10.58 -1.45 4.49
CA THR A 89 10.55 -0.15 5.16
C THR A 89 11.49 -0.04 6.35
N PHE A 90 11.99 -1.16 6.88
CA PHE A 90 12.80 -1.19 8.10
C PHE A 90 14.30 -1.18 7.82
N GLY A 91 14.72 -1.37 6.57
CA GLY A 91 16.12 -1.43 6.16
C GLY A 91 16.78 -2.77 6.50
N VAL A 92 16.01 -3.86 6.51
CA VAL A 92 16.50 -5.20 6.83
C VAL A 92 16.09 -6.21 5.77
N GLN A 93 16.95 -7.20 5.51
CA GLN A 93 16.60 -8.28 4.61
C GLN A 93 15.41 -9.06 5.18
N THR A 94 14.40 -9.32 4.34
CA THR A 94 13.11 -9.84 4.80
C THR A 94 12.58 -10.88 3.84
N SER A 95 12.23 -12.06 4.36
CA SER A 95 11.39 -13.02 3.62
C SER A 95 9.93 -12.71 3.93
N ALA A 96 9.08 -12.59 2.91
CA ALA A 96 7.67 -12.27 3.06
C ALA A 96 6.79 -13.08 2.11
N THR A 97 5.59 -13.38 2.56
CA THR A 97 4.50 -13.95 1.78
C THR A 97 3.41 -12.91 1.57
N ILE A 98 3.09 -12.67 0.29
CA ILE A 98 1.98 -11.84 -0.14
C ILE A 98 0.84 -12.76 -0.57
N ASP A 99 -0.24 -12.77 0.20
CA ASP A 99 -1.47 -13.50 -0.08
C ASP A 99 -2.42 -12.63 -0.89
N LEU A 100 -2.46 -12.87 -2.20
CA LEU A 100 -3.34 -12.21 -3.15
C LEU A 100 -4.70 -12.92 -3.15
N LYS A 101 -5.49 -12.71 -2.08
CA LYS A 101 -6.79 -13.39 -1.89
C LYS A 101 -7.74 -13.20 -3.07
N PHE A 102 -7.71 -12.02 -3.70
CA PHE A 102 -8.48 -11.73 -4.92
C PHE A 102 -8.13 -12.63 -6.11
N ALA A 103 -6.89 -13.11 -6.20
CA ALA A 103 -6.41 -14.00 -7.25
C ALA A 103 -6.31 -15.48 -6.80
N LYS A 104 -6.62 -15.77 -5.52
CA LYS A 104 -6.41 -17.09 -4.89
C LYS A 104 -4.98 -17.62 -5.09
N ARG A 105 -3.99 -16.73 -4.95
CA ARG A 105 -2.57 -17.05 -5.11
C ARG A 105 -1.76 -16.43 -3.98
N LYS A 106 -0.61 -17.06 -3.71
CA LYS A 106 0.40 -16.54 -2.81
C LYS A 106 1.71 -16.39 -3.57
N TRP A 107 2.44 -15.35 -3.24
CA TRP A 107 3.82 -15.19 -3.67
C TRP A 107 4.69 -15.12 -2.42
N THR A 108 5.79 -15.87 -2.40
CA THR A 108 6.78 -15.83 -1.32
C THR A 108 8.13 -15.50 -1.92
N GLY A 109 8.85 -14.58 -1.30
CA GLY A 109 10.17 -14.19 -1.75
C GLY A 109 10.89 -13.28 -0.77
N ASN A 110 12.13 -12.93 -1.14
CA ASN A 110 13.00 -12.11 -0.34
C ASN A 110 13.00 -10.65 -0.82
N PHE A 111 13.11 -9.74 0.13
CA PHE A 111 13.35 -8.32 -0.04
C PHE A 111 14.74 -7.97 0.49
N ARG A 112 15.51 -7.21 -0.31
CA ARG A 112 16.72 -6.54 0.19
C ARG A 112 16.33 -5.34 1.08
N PRO A 113 17.23 -4.88 1.96
CA PRO A 113 17.01 -3.64 2.71
C PRO A 113 16.57 -2.49 1.79
N ARG A 114 15.44 -1.85 2.11
CA ARG A 114 14.85 -0.73 1.35
C ARG A 114 14.48 -1.05 -0.11
N GLU A 115 14.30 -2.32 -0.45
CA GLU A 115 13.92 -2.70 -1.80
C GLU A 115 12.48 -2.31 -2.14
N ILE A 116 12.31 -1.74 -3.33
CA ILE A 116 11.02 -1.64 -3.99
C ILE A 116 10.90 -2.85 -4.92
N LYS A 117 9.88 -3.67 -4.71
CA LYS A 117 9.60 -4.85 -5.54
C LYS A 117 8.28 -4.68 -6.26
N THR A 118 8.27 -4.97 -7.56
CA THR A 118 7.06 -4.93 -8.38
C THR A 118 6.74 -6.34 -8.85
N LEU A 119 5.52 -6.80 -8.59
CA LEU A 119 4.99 -8.09 -9.01
C LEU A 119 3.93 -7.86 -10.08
N ARG A 120 4.04 -8.59 -11.18
CA ARG A 120 3.03 -8.64 -12.25
C ARG A 120 2.31 -9.97 -12.21
N ILE A 121 0.99 -9.91 -12.08
CA ILE A 121 0.09 -11.03 -11.90
C ILE A 121 -0.79 -11.17 -13.13
N ASN A 122 -0.63 -12.27 -13.85
CA ASN A 122 -1.53 -12.63 -14.93
C ASN A 122 -2.62 -13.56 -14.37
N GLN A 123 -3.86 -13.08 -14.28
CA GLN A 123 -4.95 -13.87 -13.70
C GLN A 123 -5.32 -15.08 -14.57
N ASN A 124 -5.25 -14.95 -15.90
CA ASN A 124 -5.63 -15.99 -16.86
C ASN A 124 -4.66 -17.18 -16.84
N LYS A 125 -3.36 -16.90 -16.76
CA LYS A 125 -2.28 -17.91 -16.70
C LYS A 125 -1.95 -18.32 -15.25
N GLY A 126 -2.41 -17.54 -14.27
CA GLY A 126 -2.13 -17.75 -12.86
C GLY A 126 -0.65 -17.55 -12.48
N THR A 127 0.09 -16.79 -13.27
CA THR A 127 1.53 -16.55 -13.06
C THR A 127 1.77 -15.27 -12.28
N ILE A 128 2.81 -15.27 -11.44
CA ILE A 128 3.33 -14.10 -10.74
C ILE A 128 4.81 -13.99 -11.09
N LYS A 129 5.21 -12.87 -11.69
CA LYS A 129 6.61 -12.57 -12.00
C LYS A 129 7.05 -11.26 -11.36
N GLU A 130 8.30 -11.20 -10.95
CA GLU A 130 8.93 -9.93 -10.60
C GLU A 130 9.24 -9.17 -11.91
N VAL A 131 8.98 -7.87 -11.90
CA VAL A 131 9.19 -6.96 -13.04
C VAL A 131 9.90 -5.70 -12.56
N ASN A 132 10.48 -4.95 -13.49
CA ASN A 132 11.08 -3.66 -13.20
C ASN A 132 9.99 -2.58 -12.94
N LEU A 133 10.43 -1.33 -12.72
CA LEU A 133 9.50 -0.21 -12.48
C LEU A 133 8.55 0.06 -13.67
N LEU A 134 8.99 -0.29 -14.88
CA LEU A 134 8.28 -0.16 -16.16
C LEU A 134 7.42 -1.38 -16.51
N GLU A 135 7.27 -2.34 -15.59
CA GLU A 135 6.39 -3.52 -15.73
C GLU A 135 6.81 -4.55 -16.79
N GLU A 136 8.08 -4.52 -17.19
CA GLU A 136 8.71 -5.44 -18.15
C GLU A 136 9.12 -6.77 -17.49
#